data_AF-A0A2S6T7Q3-F1
#
_entry.id   AF-A0A2S6T7Q3-F1
#
_cell.length_a   1.000
_cell.length_b   1.000
_cell.length_c   1.000
_cell.angle_alpha   90.00
_cell.angle_beta   90.00
_cell.angle_gamma   90.00
#
_symmetry.space_group_name_H-M   'P 1'
#
loop_
_entity.id
_entity.type
_entity.pdbx_description
1 polymer ?
#
loop_
_entity_poly.entity_id
_entity_poly.type
_entity_poly.pdbx_seq_one_letter_code
_entity_poly.pdbx_strand_id
1 'polypeptide(L)' 'RMLVLKGADTRRAISEIVELLKINLPDLEVLDIPNCGHMLPVSHPKLVNPIIAEFLDRDIN' A
#
# COMPACT_ATOMS: atom_id res chain seq x y z
N ARG A 1 -1.97 -10.02 9.45
CA ARG A 1 -1.96 -8.59 9.08
C ARG A 1 -1.73 -8.47 7.58
N MET A 2 -2.25 -7.43 6.95
CA MET A 2 -2.06 -7.20 5.52
C MET A 2 -1.78 -5.71 5.28
N LEU A 3 -0.89 -5.40 4.36
CA LEU A 3 -0.62 -4.03 3.93
C LEU A 3 -0.87 -3.88 2.43
N VAL A 4 -1.67 -2.89 2.07
CA VAL A 4 -1.80 -2.41 0.69
C VAL A 4 -1.11 -1.06 0.58
N LEU A 5 0.01 -1.01 -0.15
CA LEU A 5 0.58 0.23 -0.64
C LEU A 5 -0.01 0.56 -2.02
N LYS A 6 -0.54 1.77 -2.17
CA LYS A 6 -1.15 2.24 -3.41
C LYS A 6 -0.64 3.63 -3.74
N GLY A 7 -0.43 3.91 -5.02
CA GLY A 7 -0.17 5.26 -5.49
C GLY A 7 -1.46 6.08 -5.49
N ALA A 8 -1.42 7.34 -5.05
CA ALA A 8 -2.57 8.23 -5.06
C ALA A 8 -3.07 8.51 -6.50
N ASP A 9 -2.17 8.49 -7.48
CA ASP A 9 -2.47 8.77 -8.90
C ASP A 9 -2.84 7.50 -9.69
N THR A 10 -3.22 6.43 -8.99
CA THR A 10 -3.73 5.22 -9.65
C THR A 10 -5.15 5.42 -10.19
N ARG A 11 -5.61 4.48 -11.03
CA ARG A 11 -6.95 4.54 -11.61
C ARG A 11 -8.02 4.38 -10.52
N ARG A 12 -9.15 5.09 -10.68
CA ARG A 12 -10.32 5.04 -9.79
C ARG A 12 -10.76 3.61 -9.44
N ALA A 13 -10.80 2.71 -10.41
CA ALA A 13 -11.19 1.31 -10.19
C ALA A 13 -10.33 0.61 -9.12
N ILE A 14 -9.03 0.94 -9.04
CA ILE A 14 -8.15 0.37 -8.01
C ILE A 14 -8.48 0.97 -6.64
N SER A 15 -8.76 2.26 -6.55
CA SER A 15 -9.20 2.87 -5.29
C SER A 15 -10.50 2.27 -4.78
N GLU A 16 -11.48 2.02 -5.67
CA GLU A 16 -12.74 1.36 -5.30
C GLU A 16 -12.54 -0.07 -4.81
N ILE A 17 -11.66 -0.84 -5.45
CA ILE A 17 -11.28 -2.18 -4.97
C ILE A 17 -10.67 -2.09 -3.57
N VAL A 18 -9.76 -1.14 -3.32
CA VAL A 18 -9.11 -1.00 -2.01
C VAL A 18 -10.10 -0.58 -0.92
N GLU A 19 -11.08 0.26 -1.22
CA GLU A 19 -12.16 0.57 -0.27
C GLU A 19 -13.01 -0.67 0.06
N LEU A 20 -13.33 -1.51 -0.93
CA LEU A 20 -14.01 -2.78 -0.67
C LEU A 20 -13.16 -3.71 0.20
N LEU A 21 -11.85 -3.77 -0.03
CA LEU A 21 -10.94 -4.56 0.81
C LEU A 21 -10.92 -4.03 2.25
N LYS A 22 -10.86 -2.72 2.47
CA LYS A 22 -10.89 -2.09 3.81
C LYS A 22 -12.16 -2.43 4.59
N ILE A 23 -13.30 -2.50 3.91
CA ILE A 23 -14.58 -2.85 4.54
C ILE A 23 -14.59 -4.32 5.01
N ASN A 24 -13.95 -5.22 4.26
CA ASN A 24 -14.08 -6.66 4.48
C ASN A 24 -12.90 -7.29 5.23
N LEU A 25 -11.76 -6.60 5.32
CA LEU A 25 -10.54 -7.12 5.94
C LEU A 25 -10.19 -6.28 7.19
N PRO A 26 -10.55 -6.75 8.40
CA PRO A 26 -10.44 -5.93 9.62
C PRO A 26 -9.00 -5.56 10.01
N ASP A 27 -8.00 -6.35 9.60
CA ASP A 27 -6.57 -6.12 9.89
C ASP A 27 -5.82 -5.56 8.67
N LEU A 28 -6.53 -4.97 7.70
CA LEU A 28 -5.92 -4.37 6.52
C LEU A 28 -5.43 -2.96 6.82
N GLU A 29 -4.13 -2.77 6.73
CA GLU A 29 -3.47 -1.47 6.67
C GLU A 29 -3.44 -1.00 5.21
N VAL A 30 -3.82 0.26 4.95
CA VAL A 30 -3.75 0.86 3.61
C VAL A 30 -2.95 2.14 3.69
N LEU A 31 -1.98 2.29 2.80
CA LEU A 31 -1.16 3.48 2.68
C LEU A 31 -1.20 4.02 1.25
N ASP A 32 -1.72 5.23 1.12
CA ASP A 32 -1.71 6.01 -0.12
C ASP A 32 -0.44 6.86 -0.22
N ILE A 33 0.34 6.62 -1.27
CA ILE A 33 1.58 7.35 -1.54
C ILE A 33 1.28 8.50 -2.51
N PRO A 34 1.46 9.77 -2.11
CA PRO A 34 1.17 10.91 -2.96
C PRO A 34 2.10 10.97 -4.18
N ASN A 35 1.60 11.56 -5.27
CA ASN A 35 2.36 11.77 -6.52
C ASN A 35 2.94 10.49 -7.13
N CYS A 36 2.28 9.35 -6.91
CA CYS A 36 2.73 8.04 -7.36
C CYS A 36 1.60 7.29 -8.08
N GLY A 37 1.96 6.60 -9.17
CA GLY A 37 1.06 5.73 -9.93
C GLY A 37 1.25 4.25 -9.63
N HIS A 38 0.77 3.38 -10.54
CA HIS A 38 0.80 1.91 -10.38
C HIS A 38 2.22 1.35 -10.13
N MET A 39 3.22 1.86 -10.84
CA MET A 39 4.59 1.35 -10.80
C MET A 39 5.41 1.90 -9.63
N LEU A 40 4.77 2.36 -8.54
CA LEU A 40 5.44 2.94 -7.37
C LEU A 40 6.62 2.12 -6.81
N PRO A 41 6.62 0.76 -6.80
CA PRO A 41 7.77 0.03 -6.26
C PRO A 41 9.01 0.12 -7.15
N VAL A 42 8.80 0.36 -8.45
CA VAL A 42 9.88 0.50 -9.44
C VAL A 42 10.34 1.95 -9.56
N SER A 43 9.40 2.91 -9.55
CA SER A 43 9.73 4.33 -9.72
C SER A 43 10.23 5.00 -8.44
N HIS A 44 9.80 4.54 -7.26
CA HIS A 44 10.16 5.13 -5.96
C HIS A 44 10.67 4.07 -4.95
N PRO A 45 11.63 3.21 -5.31
CA PRO A 45 12.07 2.11 -4.44
C PRO A 45 12.63 2.60 -3.09
N LYS A 46 13.29 3.77 -3.06
CA LYS A 46 13.81 4.38 -1.83
C LYS A 46 12.72 4.82 -0.85
N LEU A 47 11.53 5.12 -1.36
CA LEU A 47 10.36 5.47 -0.55
C LEU A 47 9.62 4.21 -0.09
N VAL A 48 9.50 3.23 -0.99
CA VAL A 48 8.63 2.05 -0.83
C VAL A 48 9.28 0.97 0.01
N ASN A 49 10.56 0.67 -0.24
CA ASN A 49 11.23 -0.45 0.41
C ASN A 49 11.30 -0.32 1.94
N PRO A 50 11.58 0.86 2.53
CA PRO A 50 11.56 1.02 3.99
C PRO A 50 10.19 0.72 4.60
N ILE A 51 9.09 1.11 3.94
CA ILE A 51 7.73 0.88 4.44
C ILE A 51 7.43 -0.63 4.47
N ILE A 52 7.85 -1.35 3.42
CA ILE A 52 7.69 -2.81 3.35
C ILE A 52 8.55 -3.48 4.44
N ALA A 53 9.81 -3.07 4.61
CA ALA A 53 10.68 -3.60 5.65
C ALA A 53 10.09 -3.39 7.05
N GLU A 54 9.63 -2.17 7.37
CA GLU A 54 8.98 -1.86 8.65
C GLU A 54 7.71 -2.68 8.87
N PHE A 55 6.93 -2.94 7.82
CA PHE A 55 5.75 -3.82 7.94
C PHE A 55 6.15 -5.26 8.27
N LEU A 56 7.19 -5.80 7.65
CA LEU A 56 7.67 -7.16 7.86
C LEU A 56 8.37 -7.35 9.22
N ASP A 57 9.14 -6.36 9.68
CA ASP A 57 9.87 -6.42 10.96
C ASP A 57 8.94 -6.50 12.18
N ARG A 58 7.69 -6.05 12.04
CA ARG A 58 6.65 -6.15 13.06
C ARG A 58 6.17 -7.58 13.33
N ASP A 59 6.44 -8.52 12.42
CA ASP A 59 6.04 -9.92 12.56
C ASP A 59 7.21 -10.82 13.03
N ILE A 60 8.44 -10.28 13.10
CA ILE A 60 9.65 -11.02 13.48
C ILE A 60 9.99 -10.84 14.98
N ASN A 61 9.31 -9.93 15.69
CA ASN A 61 9.47 -9.68 17.13
C ASN A 61 8.17 -9.94 17.89
#